data_AF-A0A7C5TQ04-F1
#
_entry.id   AF-A0A7C5TQ04-F1
#
_cell.length_a   1.000
_cell.length_b   1.000
_cell.length_c   1.000
_cell.angle_alpha   90.00
_cell.angle_beta   90.00
_cell.angle_gamma   90.00
#
_symmetry.space_group_name_H-M   'P 1'
#
loop_
_entity.id
_entity.type
_entity.pdbx_description
1 polymer ?
#
loop_
_entity_poly.entity_id
_entity_poly.type
_entity_poly.pdbx_seq_one_letter_code
_entity_poly.pdbx_strand_id
1 'polypeptide(L)'
;HKVLAQPFAWEGLKRALQGRALRIESPGQTFALVSTVSLEPEPIPLRCRVVLVGDRLLYYLLQLYDPEFGELFRVPADFSDAVRRDREHTRLYARLLATVARREGLRPFAREAVARLLDEAARLAEHAGRLSAQTRPLAELMCEADLLAARAGRAVVEAADVRAAIRRREFRMDRLRERVLEEIGEGTILIDTEGARVGQVNGLSVIELGDFAFGRPARITATVRLGEGEVVDIEREVELGGPIHSKAVLILSRFLSARYAREHPLSLSASVVFEQSYDLVEGDSASVAELCALLSALAEVPVRQDLAVTGSVNQHGEVQAVGGVNQKVEGFFDACRLRGLKGQGVVLPRANVRHLMLREDVVAAVRAGEFHVYAVSTVDEALELLTGLPAGERDAEGRFPEESLNRLVEDRLVALAELRHAWQERRHDGTRSEAEDEHGGGSEAG
;
A
#
# COMPACT_ATOMS: atom_id res chain seq x y z
N HIS A 1 -8.41 11.05 -25.12
CA HIS A 1 -7.86 12.43 -25.15
C HIS A 1 -7.96 13.17 -26.48
N LYS A 2 -7.54 12.61 -27.63
CA LYS A 2 -7.40 13.39 -28.89
C LYS A 2 -8.64 14.21 -29.31
N VAL A 3 -9.84 13.63 -29.25
CA VAL A 3 -11.08 14.34 -29.65
C VAL A 3 -11.48 15.44 -28.66
N LEU A 4 -11.15 15.28 -27.38
CA LEU A 4 -11.46 16.27 -26.34
C LEU A 4 -10.45 17.43 -26.31
N ALA A 5 -9.19 17.16 -26.70
CA ALA A 5 -8.13 18.16 -26.72
C ALA A 5 -8.20 19.08 -27.94
N GLN A 6 -8.86 18.65 -29.01
CA GLN A 6 -9.05 19.45 -30.21
C GLN A 6 -10.29 20.34 -30.03
N PRO A 7 -10.14 21.68 -30.04
CA PRO A 7 -11.27 22.59 -29.89
C PRO A 7 -12.37 22.25 -30.90
N PHE A 8 -13.62 22.25 -30.42
CA PHE A 8 -14.82 22.04 -31.23
C PHE A 8 -14.99 20.65 -31.88
N ALA A 9 -14.00 19.76 -31.78
CA ALA A 9 -14.07 18.43 -32.39
C ALA A 9 -15.12 17.54 -31.73
N TRP A 10 -15.25 17.62 -30.40
CA TRP A 10 -16.26 16.87 -29.65
C TRP A 10 -17.69 17.29 -30.03
N GLU A 11 -17.98 18.59 -29.98
CA GLU A 11 -19.29 19.13 -30.36
C GLU A 11 -19.59 18.92 -31.85
N GLY A 12 -18.60 19.07 -32.72
CA GLY A 12 -18.73 18.75 -34.14
C GLY A 12 -19.07 17.28 -34.39
N LEU A 13 -18.44 16.35 -33.66
CA LEU A 13 -18.73 14.92 -33.73
C LEU A 13 -20.16 14.63 -33.27
N LYS A 14 -20.61 15.20 -32.15
CA LYS A 14 -21.98 15.03 -31.65
C LYS A 14 -23.01 15.51 -32.66
N ARG A 15 -22.85 16.73 -33.18
CA ARG A 15 -23.74 17.30 -34.22
C ARG A 15 -23.79 16.41 -35.46
N ALA A 16 -22.65 15.93 -35.94
CA ALA A 16 -22.59 15.07 -37.11
C ALA A 16 -23.30 13.72 -36.89
N LEU A 17 -23.17 13.13 -35.70
CA LEU A 17 -23.81 11.87 -35.33
C LEU A 17 -25.34 12.01 -35.15
N GLN A 18 -25.80 13.08 -34.51
CA GLN A 18 -27.22 13.37 -34.33
C GLN A 18 -27.90 13.69 -35.67
N GLY A 19 -27.28 14.56 -36.47
CA GLY A 19 -27.80 14.98 -37.77
C GLY A 19 -27.64 13.93 -38.87
N ARG A 20 -26.86 12.87 -38.63
CA ARG A 20 -26.48 11.85 -39.63
C ARG A 20 -25.97 12.48 -40.94
N ALA A 21 -25.28 13.61 -40.83
CA ALA A 21 -24.74 14.36 -41.94
C ALA A 21 -23.49 15.13 -41.51
N LEU A 22 -22.48 15.15 -42.37
CA LEU A 22 -21.29 15.99 -42.24
C LEU A 22 -21.53 17.32 -42.92
N ARG A 23 -21.31 18.41 -42.20
CA ARG A 23 -21.31 19.77 -42.73
C ARG A 23 -19.90 20.31 -42.67
N ILE A 24 -19.43 20.89 -43.78
CA ILE A 24 -18.14 21.56 -43.83
C ILE A 24 -18.37 23.00 -43.36
N GLU A 25 -18.15 23.23 -42.07
CA GLU A 25 -18.29 24.55 -41.44
C GLU A 25 -16.92 25.03 -40.96
N SER A 26 -16.60 26.31 -41.18
CA SER A 26 -15.44 26.92 -40.53
C SER A 26 -15.77 27.26 -39.08
N PRO A 27 -14.80 27.17 -38.13
CA PRO A 27 -15.03 27.55 -36.74
C PRO A 27 -15.57 28.99 -36.58
N GLY A 28 -15.17 29.91 -37.46
CA GLY A 28 -15.68 31.29 -37.47
C GLY A 28 -17.14 31.43 -37.88
N GLN A 29 -17.65 30.53 -38.73
CA GLN A 29 -19.07 30.48 -39.10
C GLN A 29 -19.94 29.88 -37.98
N THR A 30 -19.46 28.84 -37.30
CA THR A 30 -20.19 28.19 -36.20
C THR A 30 -20.43 29.14 -35.01
N PHE A 31 -19.55 30.13 -34.79
CA PHE A 31 -19.65 31.13 -33.72
C PHE A 31 -20.06 32.53 -34.20
N ALA A 32 -20.56 32.67 -35.43
CA ALA A 32 -20.98 33.96 -36.02
C ALA A 32 -19.90 35.07 -35.97
N LEU A 33 -18.62 34.71 -35.94
CA LEU A 33 -17.47 35.62 -35.94
C LEU A 33 -17.13 36.12 -37.36
N VAL A 34 -17.69 35.48 -38.40
CA VAL A 34 -17.56 35.87 -39.80
C VAL A 34 -18.96 35.94 -40.42
N SER A 35 -19.35 37.13 -40.90
CA SER A 35 -20.68 37.40 -41.48
C SER A 35 -20.78 37.16 -42.99
N THR A 36 -19.65 36.95 -43.67
CA THR A 36 -19.60 36.70 -45.12
C THR A 36 -19.43 35.21 -45.41
N VAL A 37 -20.55 34.52 -45.64
CA VAL A 37 -20.56 33.12 -46.11
C VAL A 37 -20.62 33.13 -47.64
N SER A 38 -19.54 32.73 -48.31
CA SER A 38 -19.49 32.74 -49.79
C SER A 38 -20.02 31.45 -50.43
N LEU A 39 -19.93 30.30 -49.74
CA LEU A 39 -20.31 28.98 -50.25
C LEU A 39 -20.82 28.14 -49.07
N GLU A 40 -22.00 27.54 -49.22
CA GLU A 40 -22.58 26.59 -48.27
C GLU A 40 -22.61 25.20 -48.94
N PRO A 41 -21.65 24.31 -48.62
CA PRO A 41 -21.60 22.98 -49.21
C PRO A 41 -22.82 22.14 -48.83
N GLU A 42 -23.30 21.32 -49.76
CA GLU A 42 -24.37 20.38 -49.47
C GLU A 42 -23.94 19.40 -48.35
N PRO A 43 -24.78 19.16 -47.32
CA PRO A 43 -24.45 18.21 -46.26
C PRO A 43 -24.21 16.79 -46.82
N ILE A 44 -23.09 16.18 -46.43
CA ILE A 44 -22.73 14.84 -46.88
C ILE A 44 -23.38 13.82 -45.94
N PRO A 45 -24.24 12.90 -46.40
CA PRO A 45 -24.86 11.90 -45.53
C PRO A 45 -23.82 11.05 -44.78
N LEU A 46 -23.92 10.99 -43.45
CA LEU A 46 -23.00 10.25 -42.59
C LEU A 46 -23.59 8.87 -42.27
N ARG A 47 -22.94 7.82 -42.79
CA ARG A 47 -23.26 6.41 -42.48
C ARG A 47 -22.01 5.69 -42.00
N CYS A 48 -21.67 5.85 -40.73
CA CYS A 48 -20.54 5.17 -40.11
C CYS A 48 -20.89 4.67 -38.71
N ARG A 49 -20.05 3.77 -38.19
CA ARG A 49 -20.03 3.41 -36.77
C ARG A 49 -18.81 4.08 -36.15
N VAL A 50 -19.01 4.78 -35.04
CA VAL A 50 -17.92 5.42 -34.29
C VAL A 50 -17.63 4.59 -33.04
N VAL A 51 -16.36 4.25 -32.86
CA VAL A 51 -15.85 3.58 -31.66
C VAL A 51 -14.89 4.54 -30.97
N LEU A 52 -15.20 4.91 -29.73
CA LEU A 52 -14.31 5.69 -28.89
C LEU A 52 -13.48 4.76 -28.01
N VAL A 53 -12.18 5.02 -27.95
CA VAL A 53 -11.23 4.29 -27.10
C VAL A 53 -10.55 5.30 -26.19
N GLY A 54 -10.55 5.04 -24.89
CA GLY A 54 -9.97 5.92 -23.89
C GLY A 54 -10.06 5.34 -22.49
N ASP A 55 -9.54 6.08 -21.53
CA ASP A 55 -9.45 5.67 -20.15
C ASP A 55 -10.82 5.64 -19.45
N ARG A 56 -10.97 4.72 -18.49
CA ARG A 56 -12.20 4.49 -17.72
C ARG A 56 -12.69 5.77 -17.03
N LEU A 57 -11.79 6.56 -16.47
CA LEU A 57 -12.12 7.84 -15.83
C LEU A 57 -12.74 8.84 -16.82
N LEU A 58 -12.20 8.96 -18.03
CA LEU A 58 -12.75 9.86 -19.05
C LEU A 58 -14.15 9.45 -19.47
N TYR A 59 -14.41 8.14 -19.59
CA TYR A 59 -15.75 7.63 -19.89
C TYR A 59 -16.76 8.09 -18.83
N TYR A 60 -16.46 7.90 -17.54
CA TYR A 60 -17.36 8.30 -16.46
C TYR A 60 -17.53 9.81 -16.36
N LEU A 61 -16.47 10.59 -16.60
CA LEU A 61 -16.57 12.05 -16.66
C LEU A 61 -17.48 12.50 -17.81
N LEU A 62 -17.34 11.92 -19.00
CA LEU A 62 -18.23 12.23 -20.12
C LEU A 62 -19.68 11.85 -19.83
N GLN A 63 -19.91 10.71 -19.18
CA GLN A 63 -21.25 10.30 -18.78
C GLN A 63 -21.88 11.23 -17.73
N LEU A 64 -21.07 11.79 -16.83
CA LEU A 64 -21.54 12.70 -15.79
C LEU A 64 -21.81 14.12 -16.31
N TYR A 65 -20.93 14.63 -17.18
CA TYR A 65 -20.95 16.03 -17.60
C TYR A 65 -21.58 16.28 -18.98
N ASP A 66 -21.74 15.26 -19.82
CA ASP A 66 -22.36 15.37 -21.15
C ASP A 66 -23.61 14.48 -21.28
N PRO A 67 -24.82 15.05 -21.15
CA PRO A 67 -26.08 14.31 -21.25
C PRO A 67 -26.26 13.57 -22.58
N GLU A 68 -25.71 14.10 -23.68
CA GLU A 68 -25.85 13.52 -25.02
C GLU A 68 -24.94 12.31 -25.23
N PHE A 69 -23.90 12.16 -24.40
CA PHE A 69 -22.93 11.08 -24.51
C PHE A 69 -23.58 9.70 -24.43
N GLY A 70 -24.47 9.49 -23.45
CA GLY A 70 -25.19 8.23 -23.27
C GLY A 70 -26.16 7.91 -24.41
N GLU A 71 -26.69 8.92 -25.09
CA GLU A 71 -27.61 8.74 -26.22
C GLU A 71 -26.87 8.32 -27.50
N LEU A 72 -25.67 8.88 -27.69
CA LEU A 72 -24.82 8.67 -28.88
C LEU A 72 -23.95 7.41 -28.77
N PHE A 73 -23.41 7.13 -27.58
CA PHE A 73 -22.48 6.02 -27.32
C PHE A 73 -23.11 5.00 -26.37
N ARG A 74 -24.13 4.30 -26.88
CA ARG A 74 -25.00 3.41 -26.07
C ARG A 74 -24.35 2.11 -25.61
N VAL A 75 -23.26 1.69 -26.25
CA VAL A 75 -22.64 0.38 -26.01
C VAL A 75 -21.28 0.58 -25.35
N PRO A 76 -21.20 0.52 -24.01
CA PRO A 76 -19.92 0.44 -23.33
C PRO A 76 -19.31 -0.95 -23.53
N ALA A 77 -18.03 -0.99 -23.89
CA ALA A 77 -17.21 -2.20 -23.93
C ALA A 77 -16.06 -2.01 -22.94
N ASP A 78 -16.31 -2.36 -21.67
CA ASP A 78 -15.29 -2.29 -20.62
C ASP A 78 -14.39 -3.53 -20.68
N PHE A 79 -13.08 -3.28 -20.68
CA PHE A 79 -12.07 -4.34 -20.72
C PHE A 79 -11.49 -4.54 -19.33
N SER A 80 -11.41 -5.79 -18.90
CA SER A 80 -10.73 -6.12 -17.65
C SER A 80 -9.21 -5.96 -17.80
N ASP A 81 -8.58 -5.40 -16.78
CA ASP A 81 -7.13 -5.20 -16.71
C ASP A 81 -6.37 -6.52 -16.42
N ALA A 82 -7.09 -7.60 -16.12
CA ALA A 82 -6.52 -8.90 -15.82
C ALA A 82 -7.37 -10.08 -16.31
N VAL A 83 -6.71 -11.17 -16.68
CA VAL A 83 -7.31 -12.44 -17.09
C VAL A 83 -7.08 -13.48 -16.00
N ARG A 84 -8.02 -14.43 -15.83
CA ARG A 84 -7.85 -15.53 -14.88
C ARG A 84 -6.64 -16.40 -15.25
N ARG A 85 -5.82 -16.79 -14.27
CA ARG A 85 -4.74 -17.75 -14.47
C ARG A 85 -5.22 -19.17 -14.16
N ASP A 86 -5.72 -19.85 -15.18
CA ASP A 86 -6.02 -21.29 -15.14
C ASP A 86 -5.39 -22.01 -16.34
N ARG A 87 -5.55 -23.33 -16.44
CA ARG A 87 -4.93 -24.13 -17.50
C ARG A 87 -5.36 -23.73 -18.91
N GLU A 88 -6.60 -23.31 -19.09
CA GLU A 88 -7.14 -22.91 -20.39
C GLU A 88 -6.62 -21.54 -20.80
N HIS A 89 -6.82 -20.54 -19.92
CA HIS A 89 -6.40 -19.17 -20.15
C HIS A 89 -4.88 -19.05 -20.27
N THR A 90 -4.11 -19.85 -19.53
CA THR A 90 -2.65 -19.90 -19.68
C THR A 90 -2.23 -20.32 -21.10
N ARG A 91 -2.94 -21.28 -21.71
CA ARG A 91 -2.67 -21.70 -23.10
C ARG A 91 -3.06 -20.62 -24.11
N LEU A 92 -4.19 -19.96 -23.89
CA LEU A 92 -4.62 -18.83 -24.72
C LEU A 92 -3.63 -17.66 -24.63
N TYR A 93 -3.17 -17.36 -23.43
CA TYR A 93 -2.17 -16.32 -23.18
C TYR A 93 -0.82 -16.65 -23.84
N ALA A 94 -0.37 -17.91 -23.79
CA ALA A 94 0.82 -18.34 -24.52
C ALA A 94 0.67 -18.15 -26.05
N ARG A 95 -0.52 -18.39 -26.60
CA ARG A 95 -0.82 -18.12 -28.02
C ARG A 95 -0.82 -16.62 -28.33
N LEU A 96 -1.32 -15.80 -27.41
CA LEU A 96 -1.26 -14.34 -27.50
C LEU A 96 0.20 -13.87 -27.56
N LEU A 97 1.05 -14.34 -26.64
CA LEU A 97 2.49 -14.04 -26.65
C LEU A 97 3.15 -14.48 -27.98
N ALA A 98 2.81 -15.67 -28.49
CA ALA A 98 3.32 -16.11 -29.79
C ALA A 98 2.86 -15.21 -30.97
N THR A 99 1.64 -14.67 -30.90
CA THR A 99 1.14 -13.71 -31.89
C THR A 99 1.88 -12.37 -31.79
N VAL A 100 2.14 -11.89 -30.57
CA VAL A 100 2.97 -10.69 -30.34
C VAL A 100 4.38 -10.92 -30.90
N ALA A 101 5.03 -12.03 -30.57
CA ALA A 101 6.36 -12.36 -31.08
C ALA A 101 6.43 -12.33 -32.61
N ARG A 102 5.45 -12.93 -33.29
CA ARG A 102 5.37 -12.90 -34.76
C ARG A 102 5.14 -11.51 -35.32
N ARG A 103 4.27 -10.70 -34.69
CA ARG A 103 3.98 -9.34 -35.12
C ARG A 103 5.21 -8.44 -35.04
N GLU A 104 5.99 -8.58 -33.97
CA GLU A 104 7.22 -7.81 -33.74
C GLU A 104 8.46 -8.42 -34.44
N GLY A 105 8.31 -9.55 -35.14
CA GLY A 105 9.41 -10.21 -35.87
C GLY A 105 10.48 -10.84 -34.98
N LEU A 106 10.13 -11.27 -33.77
CA LEU A 106 11.06 -11.83 -32.77
C LEU A 106 11.40 -13.30 -33.05
N ARG A 107 12.52 -13.77 -32.51
CA ARG A 107 12.85 -15.20 -32.50
C ARG A 107 11.83 -16.01 -31.70
N PRO A 108 11.70 -17.32 -31.98
CA PRO A 108 10.86 -18.21 -31.17
C PRO A 108 11.29 -18.21 -29.71
N PHE A 109 10.32 -18.34 -28.81
CA PHE A 109 10.56 -18.42 -27.37
C PHE A 109 10.47 -19.89 -26.92
N ALA A 110 11.45 -20.34 -26.13
CA ALA A 110 11.40 -21.65 -25.48
C ALA A 110 10.24 -21.74 -24.49
N ARG A 111 9.81 -22.97 -24.17
CA ARG A 111 8.69 -23.22 -23.24
C ARG A 111 8.90 -22.54 -21.88
N GLU A 112 10.12 -22.61 -21.36
CA GLU A 112 10.52 -22.04 -20.08
C GLU A 112 10.57 -20.50 -20.13
N ALA A 113 10.88 -19.92 -21.30
CA ALA A 113 10.83 -18.47 -21.50
C ALA A 113 9.38 -17.97 -21.49
N VAL A 114 8.48 -18.69 -22.16
CA VAL A 114 7.03 -18.41 -22.12
C VAL A 114 6.49 -18.55 -20.70
N ALA A 115 6.91 -19.57 -19.94
CA ALA A 115 6.55 -19.71 -18.54
C ALA A 115 7.01 -18.51 -17.70
N ARG A 116 8.25 -18.04 -17.90
CA ARG A 116 8.74 -16.85 -17.18
C ARG A 116 7.99 -15.58 -17.55
N LEU A 117 7.59 -15.41 -18.81
CA LEU A 117 6.73 -14.29 -19.24
C LEU A 117 5.34 -14.34 -18.61
N LEU A 118 4.77 -15.54 -18.42
CA LEU A 118 3.50 -15.72 -17.71
C LEU A 118 3.63 -15.37 -16.22
N ASP A 119 4.73 -15.74 -15.58
CA ASP A 119 5.01 -15.32 -14.19
C ASP A 119 5.19 -13.80 -14.11
N GLU A 120 5.82 -13.17 -15.11
CA GLU A 120 5.89 -11.71 -15.17
C GLU A 120 4.51 -11.07 -15.37
N ALA A 121 3.67 -11.64 -16.22
CA ALA A 121 2.30 -11.19 -16.40
C ALA A 121 1.48 -11.28 -15.10
N ALA A 122 1.72 -12.31 -14.29
CA ALA A 122 1.09 -12.45 -12.97
C ALA A 122 1.66 -11.45 -11.95
N ARG A 123 2.97 -11.16 -12.00
CA ARG A 123 3.62 -10.14 -11.17
C ARG A 123 3.10 -8.74 -11.51
N LEU A 124 2.95 -8.40 -12.78
CA LEU A 124 2.33 -7.15 -13.25
C LEU A 124 0.86 -7.01 -12.84
N ALA A 125 0.16 -8.13 -12.61
CA ALA A 125 -1.20 -8.13 -12.10
C ALA A 125 -1.27 -8.14 -10.56
N GLU A 126 -0.12 -8.17 -9.87
CA GLU A 126 0.03 -8.31 -8.43
C GLU A 126 -0.83 -9.44 -7.82
N HIS A 127 -1.04 -10.51 -8.56
CA HIS A 127 -1.97 -11.57 -8.17
C HIS A 127 -1.63 -12.91 -8.83
N ALA A 128 -1.26 -13.91 -8.04
CA ALA A 128 -0.82 -15.21 -8.52
C ALA A 128 -1.86 -15.95 -9.38
N GLY A 129 -3.15 -15.78 -9.07
CA GLY A 129 -4.29 -16.32 -9.83
C GLY A 129 -4.78 -15.46 -11.01
N ARG A 130 -4.03 -14.45 -11.44
CA ARG A 130 -4.37 -13.54 -12.55
C ARG A 130 -3.15 -13.31 -13.46
N LEU A 131 -3.39 -12.87 -14.69
CA LEU A 131 -2.39 -12.45 -15.66
C LEU A 131 -2.78 -11.07 -16.17
N SER A 132 -1.84 -10.14 -16.25
CA SER A 132 -2.11 -8.79 -16.76
C SER A 132 -2.64 -8.84 -18.19
N ALA A 133 -3.71 -8.09 -18.47
CA ALA A 133 -4.21 -7.90 -19.83
C ALA A 133 -3.38 -6.86 -20.60
N GLN A 134 -2.49 -6.13 -19.92
CA GLN A 134 -1.60 -5.16 -20.53
C GLN A 134 -0.50 -5.88 -21.30
N THR A 135 -0.68 -6.01 -22.61
CA THR A 135 0.29 -6.71 -23.48
C THR A 135 1.52 -5.89 -23.81
N ARG A 136 1.45 -4.56 -23.68
CA ARG A 136 2.56 -3.66 -24.06
C ARG A 136 3.81 -3.84 -23.19
N PRO A 137 3.74 -3.82 -21.84
CA PRO A 137 4.93 -4.07 -21.01
C PRO A 137 5.59 -5.42 -21.28
N LEU A 138 4.79 -6.44 -21.59
CA LEU A 138 5.30 -7.77 -21.95
C LEU A 138 5.92 -7.79 -23.34
N ALA A 139 5.35 -7.10 -24.32
CA ALA A 139 5.93 -6.98 -25.66
C ALA A 139 7.30 -6.28 -25.60
N GLU A 140 7.41 -5.19 -24.84
CA GLU A 140 8.68 -4.49 -24.62
C GLU A 140 9.73 -5.42 -23.96
N LEU A 141 9.32 -6.18 -22.94
CA LEU A 141 10.18 -7.18 -22.31
C LEU A 141 10.61 -8.30 -23.28
N MET A 142 9.70 -8.75 -24.15
CA MET A 142 10.01 -9.76 -25.16
C MET A 142 11.04 -9.24 -26.18
N CYS A 143 10.93 -7.98 -26.60
CA CYS A 143 11.92 -7.36 -27.47
C CYS A 143 13.30 -7.25 -26.79
N GLU A 144 13.34 -6.87 -25.51
CA GLU A 144 14.60 -6.85 -24.74
C GLU A 144 15.22 -8.26 -24.63
N ALA A 145 14.41 -9.28 -24.32
CA ALA A 145 14.87 -10.66 -24.22
C ALA A 145 15.39 -11.21 -25.57
N ASP A 146 14.70 -10.90 -26.68
CA ASP A 146 15.14 -11.23 -28.02
C ASP A 146 16.52 -10.62 -28.32
N LEU A 147 16.70 -9.33 -28.05
CA LEU A 147 17.99 -8.64 -28.24
C LEU A 147 19.14 -9.32 -27.47
N LEU A 148 18.89 -9.76 -26.23
CA LEU A 148 19.88 -10.47 -25.43
C LEU A 148 20.24 -11.83 -26.04
N ALA A 149 19.23 -12.60 -26.47
CA ALA A 149 19.46 -13.84 -27.17
C ALA A 149 20.25 -13.62 -28.48
N ALA A 150 20.06 -12.48 -29.17
CA ALA A 150 20.76 -12.18 -30.43
C ALA A 150 22.24 -11.97 -30.17
N ARG A 151 22.54 -11.17 -29.14
CA ARG A 151 23.91 -10.89 -28.72
C ARG A 151 24.63 -12.14 -28.23
N ALA A 152 23.89 -13.10 -27.69
CA ALA A 152 24.41 -14.41 -27.30
C ALA A 152 24.47 -15.42 -28.47
N GLY A 153 24.09 -15.03 -29.69
CA GLY A 153 24.09 -15.92 -30.86
C GLY A 153 23.03 -17.02 -30.84
N ARG A 154 21.97 -16.90 -30.01
CA ARG A 154 20.92 -17.92 -29.89
C ARG A 154 19.79 -17.69 -30.89
N ALA A 155 19.39 -18.78 -31.57
CA ALA A 155 18.25 -18.80 -32.48
C ALA A 155 16.87 -18.83 -31.77
N VAL A 156 16.85 -19.21 -30.49
CA VAL A 156 15.65 -19.30 -29.64
C VAL A 156 15.89 -18.51 -28.37
N VAL A 157 14.89 -17.74 -27.93
CA VAL A 157 14.94 -16.99 -26.67
C VAL A 157 14.70 -17.94 -25.51
N GLU A 158 15.65 -17.98 -24.56
CA GLU A 158 15.59 -18.85 -23.39
C GLU A 158 15.10 -18.11 -22.14
N ALA A 159 14.73 -18.86 -21.10
CA ALA A 159 14.29 -18.25 -19.84
C ALA A 159 15.37 -17.35 -19.20
N ALA A 160 16.65 -17.68 -19.40
CA ALA A 160 17.76 -16.87 -18.92
C ALA A 160 17.79 -15.47 -19.55
N ASP A 161 17.40 -15.36 -20.83
CA ASP A 161 17.33 -14.09 -21.54
C ASP A 161 16.20 -13.22 -21.02
N VAL A 162 15.02 -13.81 -20.77
CA VAL A 162 13.89 -13.11 -20.14
C VAL A 162 14.28 -12.61 -18.74
N ARG A 163 14.88 -13.46 -17.90
CA ARG A 163 15.35 -13.05 -16.56
C ARG A 163 16.40 -11.94 -16.63
N ALA A 164 17.32 -12.01 -17.59
CA ALA A 164 18.33 -10.99 -17.77
C ALA A 164 17.73 -9.65 -18.24
N ALA A 165 16.70 -9.68 -19.09
CA ALA A 165 15.97 -8.49 -19.52
C ALA A 165 15.26 -7.82 -18.34
N ILE A 166 14.58 -8.60 -17.48
CA ILE A 166 13.92 -8.08 -16.26
C ILE A 166 14.93 -7.42 -15.33
N ARG A 167 16.03 -8.10 -15.01
CA ARG A 167 17.09 -7.53 -14.16
C ARG A 167 17.69 -6.25 -14.75
N ARG A 168 17.87 -6.18 -16.07
CA ARG A 168 18.35 -4.96 -16.74
C ARG A 168 17.34 -3.83 -16.70
N ARG A 169 16.04 -4.12 -16.75
CA ARG A 169 14.98 -3.12 -16.59
C ARG A 169 14.97 -2.55 -15.18
N GLU A 170 15.03 -3.42 -14.18
CA GLU A 170 15.12 -3.02 -12.77
C GLU A 170 16.38 -2.17 -12.54
N PHE A 171 17.56 -2.64 -12.95
CA PHE A 171 18.83 -1.92 -12.79
C PHE A 171 18.81 -0.49 -13.35
N ARG A 172 18.13 -0.24 -14.47
CA ARG A 172 18.05 1.11 -15.07
C ARG A 172 17.28 2.11 -14.20
N MET A 173 16.40 1.63 -13.33
CA MET A 173 15.55 2.46 -12.45
C MET A 173 15.99 2.37 -10.98
N ASP A 174 17.06 1.64 -10.70
CA ASP A 174 17.37 1.16 -9.35
C ASP A 174 18.13 2.14 -8.45
N ARG A 175 18.67 3.21 -9.04
CA ARG A 175 19.59 4.14 -8.37
C ARG A 175 19.08 4.64 -7.02
N LEU A 176 17.77 4.93 -6.90
CA LEU A 176 17.22 5.43 -5.64
C LEU A 176 17.12 4.32 -4.58
N ARG A 177 16.73 3.10 -4.97
CA ARG A 177 16.69 1.95 -4.06
C ARG A 177 18.09 1.63 -3.56
N GLU A 178 19.09 1.58 -4.46
CA GLU A 178 20.49 1.38 -4.08
C GLU A 178 20.94 2.42 -3.07
N ARG A 179 20.64 3.71 -3.30
CA ARG A 179 21.01 4.77 -2.37
C ARG A 179 20.37 4.60 -0.98
N VAL A 180 19.08 4.25 -0.91
CA VAL A 180 18.41 3.99 0.38
C VAL A 180 19.06 2.81 1.10
N LEU A 181 19.40 1.74 0.38
CA LEU A 181 20.06 0.57 0.94
C LEU A 181 21.48 0.89 1.44
N GLU A 182 22.25 1.71 0.70
CA GLU A 182 23.55 2.21 1.13
C GLU A 182 23.45 2.95 2.47
N GLU A 183 22.52 3.90 2.60
CA GLU A 183 22.33 4.69 3.83
C GLU A 183 21.88 3.83 5.03
N ILE A 184 21.11 2.75 4.79
CA ILE A 184 20.76 1.75 5.82
C ILE A 184 22.00 0.93 6.21
N GLY A 185 22.84 0.56 5.23
CA GLY A 185 24.08 -0.20 5.43
C GLY A 185 25.12 0.59 6.23
N GLU A 186 25.25 1.88 5.94
CA GLU A 186 26.14 2.82 6.64
C GLU A 186 25.62 3.22 8.02
N GLY A 187 24.34 2.99 8.30
CA GLY A 187 23.70 3.32 9.57
C GLY A 187 23.23 4.78 9.67
N THR A 188 23.23 5.53 8.57
CA THR A 188 22.59 6.85 8.48
C THR A 188 21.08 6.74 8.66
N ILE A 189 20.46 5.76 7.99
CA ILE A 189 19.07 5.38 8.21
C ILE A 189 19.04 4.24 9.22
N LEU A 190 18.41 4.49 10.36
CA LEU A 190 18.42 3.60 11.50
C LEU A 190 17.33 2.54 11.38
N ILE A 191 17.70 1.40 10.80
CA ILE A 191 16.87 0.19 10.75
C ILE A 191 17.61 -0.92 11.48
N ASP A 192 16.97 -1.53 12.47
CA ASP A 192 17.48 -2.73 13.12
C ASP A 192 16.95 -3.96 12.39
N THR A 193 17.81 -4.94 12.12
CA THR A 193 17.44 -6.22 11.48
C THR A 193 17.73 -7.43 12.39
N GLU A 194 18.15 -7.16 13.63
CA GLU A 194 18.54 -8.14 14.65
C GLU A 194 18.23 -7.58 16.05
N GLY A 195 18.11 -8.48 17.03
CA GLY A 195 17.83 -8.13 18.42
C GLY A 195 16.35 -7.83 18.68
N ALA A 196 16.06 -7.25 19.85
CA ALA A 196 14.70 -6.91 20.27
C ALA A 196 14.66 -5.56 21.00
N ARG A 197 13.54 -4.85 20.91
CA ARG A 197 13.31 -3.52 21.51
C ARG A 197 11.86 -3.35 21.94
N VAL A 198 11.65 -2.71 23.08
CA VAL A 198 10.30 -2.35 23.56
C VAL A 198 9.80 -1.14 22.75
N GLY A 199 8.55 -1.18 22.33
CA GLY A 199 7.90 -0.06 21.65
C GLY A 199 8.47 0.26 20.28
N GLN A 200 9.18 -0.67 19.63
CA GLN A 200 9.79 -0.45 18.30
C GLN A 200 9.47 -1.61 17.36
N VAL A 201 9.00 -1.30 16.16
CA VAL A 201 8.68 -2.29 15.11
C VAL A 201 9.17 -1.79 13.75
N ASN A 202 9.66 -2.69 12.91
CA ASN A 202 9.92 -2.37 11.50
C ASN A 202 8.61 -2.40 10.70
N GLY A 203 8.09 -1.23 10.33
CA GLY A 203 7.04 -1.08 9.33
C GLY A 203 7.58 -1.18 7.91
N LEU A 204 6.69 -1.30 6.92
CA LEU A 204 7.06 -1.36 5.50
C LEU A 204 6.26 -0.35 4.68
N SER A 205 6.96 0.47 3.90
CA SER A 205 6.39 1.45 2.97
C SER A 205 6.81 1.12 1.53
N VAL A 206 6.12 1.69 0.56
CA VAL A 206 6.44 1.59 -0.88
C VAL A 206 6.70 2.99 -1.41
N ILE A 207 7.77 3.14 -2.16
CA ILE A 207 8.06 4.34 -2.95
C ILE A 207 7.71 4.02 -4.40
N GLU A 208 6.82 4.82 -4.99
CA GLU A 208 6.42 4.73 -6.40
C GLU A 208 7.06 5.88 -7.20
N LEU A 209 7.78 5.54 -8.26
CA LEU A 209 8.48 6.43 -9.17
C LEU A 209 8.06 6.13 -10.61
N GLY A 210 6.88 6.59 -11.00
CA GLY A 210 6.29 6.24 -12.29
C GLY A 210 6.08 4.73 -12.41
N ASP A 211 6.76 4.08 -13.36
CA ASP A 211 6.62 2.64 -13.62
C ASP A 211 7.51 1.75 -12.72
N PHE A 212 8.27 2.33 -11.78
CA PHE A 212 9.12 1.60 -10.85
C PHE A 212 8.67 1.83 -9.42
N ALA A 213 8.57 0.74 -8.65
CA ALA A 213 8.24 0.80 -7.24
C ALA A 213 9.15 -0.13 -6.44
N PHE A 214 9.56 0.31 -5.26
CA PHE A 214 10.34 -0.50 -4.34
C PHE A 214 9.89 -0.28 -2.89
N GLY A 215 10.02 -1.31 -2.07
CA GLY A 215 9.73 -1.20 -0.65
C GLY A 215 10.93 -0.72 0.13
N ARG A 216 10.68 -0.05 1.26
CA ARG A 216 11.70 0.24 2.28
C ARG A 216 11.14 -0.06 3.67
N PRO A 217 11.97 -0.61 4.58
CA PRO A 217 11.62 -0.63 5.99
C PRO A 217 11.60 0.78 6.56
N ALA A 218 10.71 1.00 7.51
CA ALA A 218 10.63 2.21 8.32
C ALA A 218 10.60 1.82 9.79
N ARG A 219 11.39 2.47 10.62
CA ARG A 219 11.35 2.26 12.06
C ARG A 219 10.13 3.00 12.61
N ILE A 220 9.22 2.26 13.22
CA ILE A 220 8.07 2.82 13.93
C ILE A 220 8.34 2.68 15.42
N THR A 221 8.19 3.78 16.16
CA THR A 221 8.32 3.77 17.62
C THR A 221 7.02 4.21 18.27
N ALA A 222 6.78 3.68 19.47
CA ALA A 222 5.68 4.07 20.31
C ALA A 222 6.17 4.29 21.75
N THR A 223 5.66 5.36 22.38
CA THR A 223 5.92 5.62 23.80
C THR A 223 4.59 5.74 24.55
N VAL A 224 4.60 5.40 25.82
CA VAL A 224 3.39 5.45 26.67
C VAL A 224 3.73 6.00 28.03
N ARG A 225 2.88 6.90 28.52
CA ARG A 225 2.95 7.49 29.86
C ARG A 225 1.55 7.73 30.42
N LEU A 226 1.48 8.13 31.69
CA LEU A 226 0.24 8.60 32.32
C LEU A 226 -0.31 9.83 31.58
N GLY A 227 -1.61 9.85 31.28
CA GLY A 227 -2.23 10.94 30.53
C GLY A 227 -3.76 10.89 30.50
N GLU A 228 -4.35 11.70 29.60
CA GLU A 228 -5.81 11.94 29.58
C GLU A 228 -6.62 10.96 28.72
N GLY A 229 -5.98 10.01 28.04
CA GLY A 229 -6.63 9.01 27.19
C GLY A 229 -6.43 9.22 25.69
N GLU A 230 -5.29 9.79 25.31
CA GLU A 230 -5.00 10.18 23.93
C GLU A 230 -3.87 9.34 23.34
N VAL A 231 -4.04 8.98 22.07
CA VAL A 231 -2.98 8.44 21.22
C VAL A 231 -2.65 9.50 20.19
N VAL A 232 -1.43 10.02 20.27
CA VAL A 232 -0.91 11.07 19.39
C VAL A 232 -0.16 10.41 18.24
N ASP A 233 -0.59 10.75 17.03
CA ASP A 233 0.09 10.44 15.78
C ASP A 233 1.00 11.65 15.48
N ILE A 234 2.32 11.50 15.61
CA ILE A 234 3.24 12.63 15.42
C ILE A 234 3.14 13.15 13.98
N GLU A 235 3.08 12.26 12.98
CA GLU A 235 2.95 12.62 11.57
C GLU A 235 1.70 13.48 11.34
N ARG A 236 0.56 13.13 11.94
CA ARG A 236 -0.66 13.94 11.84
C ARG A 236 -0.51 15.32 12.47
N GLU A 237 0.10 15.42 13.65
CA GLU A 237 0.26 16.72 14.35
C GLU A 237 1.15 17.70 13.58
N VAL A 238 2.04 17.19 12.73
CA VAL A 238 2.92 18.02 11.87
C VAL A 238 2.47 18.07 10.41
N GLU A 239 1.23 17.67 10.12
CA GLU A 239 0.63 17.66 8.77
C GLU A 239 1.39 16.82 7.73
N LEU A 240 2.20 15.85 8.18
CA LEU A 240 2.83 14.84 7.33
C LEU A 240 1.95 13.60 7.16
N GLY A 241 0.99 13.37 8.07
CA GLY A 241 0.03 12.28 8.02
C GLY A 241 -1.21 12.63 7.18
N GLY A 242 -1.54 11.79 6.20
CA GLY A 242 -2.73 11.95 5.37
C GLY A 242 -4.03 11.45 6.03
N PRO A 243 -5.22 11.69 5.42
CA PRO A 243 -6.50 11.33 6.04
C PRO A 243 -6.73 9.84 6.26
N ILE A 244 -6.21 8.96 5.39
CA ILE A 244 -6.38 7.50 5.56
C ILE A 244 -5.50 7.04 6.70
N HIS A 245 -4.27 7.54 6.77
CA HIS A 245 -3.36 7.31 7.90
C HIS A 245 -3.97 7.76 9.24
N SER A 246 -4.47 9.00 9.30
CA SER A 246 -5.12 9.56 10.48
C SER A 246 -6.31 8.71 10.95
N LYS A 247 -7.13 8.22 10.00
CA LYS A 247 -8.23 7.29 10.31
C LYS A 247 -7.71 5.99 10.91
N ALA A 248 -6.58 5.48 10.43
CA ALA A 248 -5.99 4.25 10.90
C ALA A 248 -5.54 4.38 12.37
N VAL A 249 -4.87 5.47 12.74
CA VAL A 249 -4.50 5.71 14.15
C VAL A 249 -5.73 5.86 15.06
N LEU A 250 -6.80 6.52 14.58
CA LEU A 250 -8.07 6.55 15.32
C LEU A 250 -8.66 5.16 15.54
N ILE A 251 -8.51 4.24 14.58
CA ILE A 251 -8.91 2.83 14.75
C ILE A 251 -8.09 2.17 15.87
N LEU A 252 -6.79 2.45 15.97
CA LEU A 252 -5.94 1.92 17.04
C LEU A 252 -6.42 2.38 18.41
N SER A 253 -6.72 3.68 18.57
CA SER A 253 -7.26 4.24 19.82
C SER A 253 -8.56 3.57 20.23
N ARG A 254 -9.44 3.29 19.27
CA ARG A 254 -10.73 2.60 19.51
C ARG A 254 -10.54 1.13 19.81
N PHE A 255 -9.59 0.45 19.16
CA PHE A 255 -9.21 -0.92 19.49
C PHE A 255 -8.74 -1.02 20.95
N LEU A 256 -7.81 -0.16 21.38
CA LEU A 256 -7.30 -0.15 22.76
C LEU A 256 -8.43 0.05 23.77
N SER A 257 -9.30 1.02 23.51
CA SER A 257 -10.42 1.33 24.38
C SER A 257 -11.41 0.16 24.47
N ALA A 258 -11.81 -0.42 23.34
CA ALA A 258 -12.79 -1.50 23.29
C ALA A 258 -12.27 -2.83 23.87
N ARG A 259 -10.96 -3.10 23.71
CA ARG A 259 -10.35 -4.36 24.14
C ARG A 259 -9.95 -4.36 25.60
N TYR A 260 -9.40 -3.27 26.11
CA TYR A 260 -8.80 -3.21 27.44
C TYR A 260 -9.52 -2.28 28.42
N ALA A 261 -10.20 -1.23 27.94
CA ALA A 261 -10.78 -0.18 28.79
C ALA A 261 -12.31 -0.26 28.84
N ARG A 262 -12.85 -1.43 29.24
CA ARG A 262 -14.31 -1.63 29.35
C ARG A 262 -14.92 -1.02 30.61
N GLU A 263 -14.20 -1.13 31.73
CA GLU A 263 -14.69 -0.75 33.06
C GLU A 263 -14.01 0.52 33.60
N HIS A 264 -12.90 0.94 32.98
CA HIS A 264 -12.09 2.08 33.42
C HIS A 264 -11.80 3.03 32.25
N PRO A 265 -11.71 4.36 32.50
CA PRO A 265 -11.32 5.30 31.48
C PRO A 265 -9.85 5.09 31.06
N LEU A 266 -9.58 5.22 29.76
CA LEU A 266 -8.23 5.17 29.23
C LEU A 266 -7.40 6.32 29.83
N SER A 267 -6.46 6.01 30.73
CA SER A 267 -5.66 7.00 31.46
C SER A 267 -4.22 7.03 30.97
N LEU A 268 -4.05 7.10 29.64
CA LEU A 268 -2.76 7.06 28.98
C LEU A 268 -2.56 8.26 28.04
N SER A 269 -1.32 8.66 27.87
CA SER A 269 -0.87 9.46 26.73
C SER A 269 0.17 8.62 26.00
N ALA A 270 -0.16 8.22 24.78
CA ALA A 270 0.74 7.50 23.90
C ALA A 270 1.13 8.36 22.70
N SER A 271 2.32 8.14 22.17
CA SER A 271 2.74 8.71 20.88
C SER A 271 3.20 7.60 19.96
N VAL A 272 2.91 7.71 18.67
CA VAL A 272 3.44 6.86 17.60
C VAL A 272 4.13 7.75 16.58
N VAL A 273 5.27 7.31 16.07
CA VAL A 273 6.04 8.04 15.05
C VAL A 273 6.78 7.10 14.09
N PHE A 274 6.90 7.53 12.84
CA PHE A 274 7.82 6.98 11.85
C PHE A 274 9.15 7.70 11.94
N GLU A 275 10.13 7.04 12.56
CA GLU A 275 11.45 7.60 12.73
C GLU A 275 12.13 7.88 11.38
N GLN A 276 12.75 9.05 11.27
CA GLN A 276 13.42 9.53 10.06
C GLN A 276 12.50 9.56 8.81
N SER A 277 11.19 9.73 9.02
CA SER A 277 10.23 10.05 7.95
C SER A 277 10.14 11.56 7.76
N TYR A 278 10.52 12.03 6.57
CA TYR A 278 10.45 13.45 6.19
C TYR A 278 9.47 13.72 5.05
N ASP A 279 8.83 12.67 4.55
CA ASP A 279 7.85 12.72 3.47
C ASP A 279 6.44 12.51 4.03
N LEU A 280 5.44 12.72 3.17
CA LEU A 280 4.04 12.41 3.51
C LEU A 280 3.87 10.91 3.81
N VAL A 281 3.20 10.61 4.92
CA VAL A 281 2.78 9.26 5.31
C VAL A 281 1.28 9.12 5.05
N GLU A 282 0.91 8.18 4.18
CA GLU A 282 -0.48 7.97 3.78
C GLU A 282 -0.83 6.48 3.66
N GLY A 283 -2.10 6.17 3.89
CA GLY A 283 -2.63 4.81 3.90
C GLY A 283 -2.63 4.17 5.29
N ASP A 284 -3.24 2.99 5.38
CA ASP A 284 -3.45 2.23 6.62
C ASP A 284 -2.55 0.99 6.72
N SER A 285 -1.56 0.87 5.82
CA SER A 285 -0.83 -0.38 5.64
C SER A 285 0.25 -0.67 6.71
N ALA A 286 0.44 0.26 7.64
CA ALA A 286 1.34 0.15 8.78
C ALA A 286 0.61 -0.08 10.11
N SER A 287 -0.72 -0.09 10.13
CA SER A 287 -1.49 -0.06 11.39
C SER A 287 -1.31 -1.29 12.27
N VAL A 288 -1.03 -2.46 11.70
CA VAL A 288 -0.63 -3.62 12.50
C VAL A 288 0.71 -3.37 13.21
N ALA A 289 1.68 -2.77 12.52
CA ALA A 289 3.00 -2.48 13.08
C ALA A 289 2.93 -1.43 14.20
N GLU A 290 2.17 -0.36 13.99
CA GLU A 290 1.90 0.69 14.98
C GLU A 290 1.21 0.14 16.22
N LEU A 291 0.18 -0.70 16.02
CA LEU A 291 -0.53 -1.33 17.12
C LEU A 291 0.39 -2.28 17.90
N CYS A 292 1.24 -3.03 17.22
CA CYS A 292 2.24 -3.89 17.87
C CYS A 292 3.26 -3.06 18.68
N ALA A 293 3.71 -1.92 18.15
CA ALA A 293 4.61 -1.01 18.88
C ALA A 293 3.92 -0.45 20.13
N LEU A 294 2.67 0.01 20.01
CA LEU A 294 1.88 0.51 21.15
C LEU A 294 1.66 -0.54 22.24
N LEU A 295 1.27 -1.75 21.85
CA LEU A 295 1.02 -2.85 22.78
C LEU A 295 2.33 -3.34 23.42
N SER A 296 3.42 -3.37 22.68
CA SER A 296 4.77 -3.63 23.22
C SER A 296 5.17 -2.59 24.26
N ALA A 297 4.95 -1.30 23.98
CA ALA A 297 5.25 -0.22 24.93
C ALA A 297 4.37 -0.27 26.19
N LEU A 298 3.09 -0.67 26.06
CA LEU A 298 2.19 -0.90 27.20
C LEU A 298 2.61 -2.11 28.04
N ALA A 299 2.93 -3.24 27.41
CA ALA A 299 3.31 -4.45 28.12
C ALA A 299 4.75 -4.42 28.65
N GLU A 300 5.56 -3.45 28.22
CA GLU A 300 7.01 -3.40 28.43
C GLU A 300 7.73 -4.67 27.90
N VAL A 301 7.17 -5.29 26.86
CA VAL A 301 7.67 -6.53 26.24
C VAL A 301 8.48 -6.21 24.98
N PRO A 302 9.73 -6.68 24.84
CA PRO A 302 10.52 -6.46 23.63
C PRO A 302 9.93 -7.15 22.40
N VAL A 303 9.90 -6.43 21.27
CA VAL A 303 9.59 -6.95 19.94
C VAL A 303 10.88 -7.24 19.19
N ARG A 304 10.97 -8.41 18.55
CA ARG A 304 12.10 -8.77 17.69
C ARG A 304 12.18 -7.86 16.46
N GLN A 305 13.39 -7.39 16.15
CA GLN A 305 13.68 -6.49 15.04
C GLN A 305 14.13 -7.24 13.77
N ASP A 306 14.26 -8.56 13.84
CA ASP A 306 14.48 -9.41 12.65
C ASP A 306 13.20 -9.68 11.85
N LEU A 307 12.05 -9.20 12.33
CA LEU A 307 10.78 -9.24 11.63
C LEU A 307 10.32 -7.82 11.28
N ALA A 308 9.85 -7.64 10.05
CA ALA A 308 9.09 -6.47 9.64
C ALA A 308 7.61 -6.81 9.47
N VAL A 309 6.75 -5.81 9.61
CA VAL A 309 5.31 -5.97 9.68
C VAL A 309 4.64 -5.02 8.68
N THR A 310 3.68 -5.56 7.93
CA THR A 310 2.74 -4.74 7.16
C THR A 310 1.34 -5.33 7.28
N GLY A 311 0.34 -4.46 7.22
CA GLY A 311 -1.05 -4.83 7.35
C GLY A 311 -1.87 -3.65 7.83
N SER A 312 -3.10 -3.55 7.32
CA SER A 312 -4.13 -2.74 7.92
C SER A 312 -4.84 -3.55 9.01
N VAL A 313 -5.50 -2.88 9.96
CA VAL A 313 -6.23 -3.52 11.04
C VAL A 313 -7.53 -2.78 11.28
N ASN A 314 -8.62 -3.51 11.55
CA ASN A 314 -9.88 -2.92 11.93
C ASN A 314 -10.02 -2.79 13.46
N GLN A 315 -11.14 -2.23 13.93
CA GLN A 315 -11.39 -2.00 15.37
C GLN A 315 -11.50 -3.29 16.19
N HIS A 316 -11.64 -4.46 15.55
CA HIS A 316 -11.72 -5.76 16.20
C HIS A 316 -10.36 -6.49 16.25
N GLY A 317 -9.31 -5.92 15.64
CA GLY A 317 -7.99 -6.54 15.56
C GLY A 317 -7.81 -7.50 14.40
N GLU A 318 -8.73 -7.51 13.42
CA GLU A 318 -8.61 -8.35 12.23
C GLU A 318 -7.69 -7.68 11.21
N VAL A 319 -6.73 -8.43 10.69
CA VAL A 319 -5.71 -7.95 9.75
C VAL A 319 -6.25 -7.94 8.33
N GLN A 320 -6.11 -6.81 7.66
CA GLN A 320 -6.67 -6.51 6.36
C GLN A 320 -5.60 -6.39 5.27
N ALA A 321 -6.00 -6.64 4.02
CA ALA A 321 -5.09 -6.65 2.89
C ALA A 321 -4.52 -5.25 2.60
N VAL A 322 -3.29 -5.21 2.10
CA VAL A 322 -2.56 -4.00 1.72
C VAL A 322 -2.03 -4.08 0.29
N GLY A 323 -1.79 -2.93 -0.33
CA GLY A 323 -1.12 -2.83 -1.63
C GLY A 323 0.41 -3.02 -1.54
N GLY A 324 1.03 -3.31 -2.68
CA GLY A 324 2.50 -3.33 -2.83
C GLY A 324 3.21 -4.40 -1.98
N VAL A 325 2.54 -5.52 -1.68
CA VAL A 325 3.06 -6.54 -0.76
C VAL A 325 4.39 -7.14 -1.24
N ASN A 326 4.57 -7.28 -2.57
CA ASN A 326 5.79 -7.83 -3.15
C ASN A 326 6.98 -6.91 -2.89
N GLN A 327 6.81 -5.63 -3.18
CA GLN A 327 7.81 -4.58 -3.02
C GLN A 327 8.19 -4.45 -1.54
N LYS A 328 7.21 -4.50 -0.63
CA LYS A 328 7.43 -4.46 0.82
C LYS A 328 8.28 -5.62 1.32
N VAL A 329 7.93 -6.85 0.94
CA VAL A 329 8.70 -8.05 1.33
C VAL A 329 10.12 -7.98 0.77
N GLU A 330 10.25 -7.64 -0.51
CA GLU A 330 11.54 -7.51 -1.20
C GLU A 330 12.42 -6.40 -0.61
N GLY A 331 11.83 -5.28 -0.19
CA GLY A 331 12.52 -4.16 0.44
C GLY A 331 13.16 -4.54 1.78
N PHE A 332 12.42 -5.26 2.64
CA PHE A 332 12.99 -5.74 3.91
C PHE A 332 14.04 -6.83 3.67
N PHE A 333 13.80 -7.73 2.73
CA PHE A 333 14.78 -8.74 2.33
C PHE A 333 16.09 -8.10 1.88
N ASP A 334 16.02 -7.08 1.02
CA ASP A 334 17.20 -6.38 0.53
C ASP A 334 17.97 -5.70 1.68
N ALA A 335 17.27 -5.06 2.63
CA ALA A 335 17.88 -4.47 3.82
C ALA A 335 18.54 -5.51 4.75
N CYS A 336 17.89 -6.66 4.96
CA CYS A 336 18.45 -7.75 5.76
C CYS A 336 19.70 -8.34 5.10
N ARG A 337 19.68 -8.50 3.78
CA ARG A 337 20.79 -9.07 3.01
C ARG A 337 22.08 -8.27 3.17
N LEU A 338 22.01 -6.94 3.34
CA LEU A 338 23.19 -6.09 3.57
C LEU A 338 24.00 -6.51 4.81
N ARG A 339 23.33 -7.05 5.82
CA ARG A 339 23.93 -7.47 7.11
C ARG A 339 24.01 -9.00 7.28
N GLY A 340 23.65 -9.74 6.23
CA GLY A 340 23.59 -11.19 6.20
C GLY A 340 22.22 -11.74 6.62
N LEU A 341 21.74 -12.72 5.85
CA LEU A 341 20.49 -13.42 6.14
C LEU A 341 20.70 -14.44 7.27
N LYS A 342 19.92 -14.31 8.34
CA LYS A 342 20.00 -15.12 9.56
C LYS A 342 18.63 -15.65 10.01
N GLY A 343 17.67 -15.75 9.09
CA GLY A 343 16.28 -16.11 9.39
C GLY A 343 15.38 -14.89 9.70
N GLN A 344 15.70 -13.71 9.17
CA GLN A 344 14.79 -12.56 9.21
C GLN A 344 13.51 -12.85 8.41
N GLY A 345 12.48 -12.02 8.55
CA GLY A 345 11.26 -12.25 7.80
C GLY A 345 10.24 -11.11 7.81
N VAL A 346 9.12 -11.34 7.14
CA VAL A 346 8.02 -10.38 7.06
C VAL A 346 6.72 -11.01 7.52
N VAL A 347 6.02 -10.33 8.42
CA VAL A 347 4.64 -10.60 8.82
C VAL A 347 3.71 -9.77 7.94
N LEU A 348 2.76 -10.44 7.28
CA LEU A 348 1.83 -9.81 6.34
C LEU A 348 0.40 -10.37 6.46
N PRO A 349 -0.61 -9.69 5.88
CA PRO A 349 -1.98 -10.15 5.93
C PRO A 349 -2.17 -11.49 5.23
N ARG A 350 -2.90 -12.43 5.83
CA ARG A 350 -3.28 -13.70 5.20
C ARG A 350 -4.04 -13.49 3.89
N ALA A 351 -4.84 -12.43 3.81
CA ALA A 351 -5.53 -12.02 2.60
C ALA A 351 -4.59 -11.64 1.43
N ASN A 352 -3.33 -11.29 1.71
CA ASN A 352 -2.31 -10.98 0.71
C ASN A 352 -1.56 -12.18 0.15
N VAL A 353 -1.73 -13.39 0.70
CA VAL A 353 -1.01 -14.59 0.22
C VAL A 353 -1.23 -14.82 -1.28
N ARG A 354 -2.44 -14.56 -1.79
CA ARG A 354 -2.76 -14.66 -3.22
C ARG A 354 -2.11 -13.59 -4.10
N HIS A 355 -1.61 -12.52 -3.50
CA HIS A 355 -0.94 -11.39 -4.18
C HIS A 355 0.60 -11.57 -4.26
N LEU A 356 1.14 -12.59 -3.58
CA LEU A 356 2.58 -12.87 -3.57
C LEU A 356 3.06 -13.41 -4.92
N MET A 357 3.92 -12.62 -5.56
CA MET A 357 4.65 -12.87 -6.80
C MET A 357 6.11 -12.41 -6.60
N LEU A 358 6.74 -12.88 -5.52
CA LEU A 358 8.08 -12.47 -5.07
C LEU A 358 9.18 -12.80 -6.08
N ARG A 359 10.26 -12.02 -6.06
CA ARG A 359 11.48 -12.32 -6.84
C ARG A 359 12.05 -13.70 -6.51
N GLU A 360 12.73 -14.30 -7.49
CA GLU A 360 13.31 -15.64 -7.38
C GLU A 360 14.35 -15.75 -6.26
N ASP A 361 15.11 -14.68 -6.00
CA ASP A 361 16.11 -14.64 -4.93
C ASP A 361 15.48 -14.72 -3.53
N VAL A 362 14.38 -14.01 -3.31
CA VAL A 362 13.60 -14.09 -2.07
C VAL A 362 13.02 -15.50 -1.89
N VAL A 363 12.43 -16.07 -2.94
CA VAL A 363 11.86 -17.43 -2.88
C VAL A 363 12.95 -18.47 -2.61
N ALA A 364 14.15 -18.30 -3.15
CA ALA A 364 15.29 -19.17 -2.89
C ALA A 364 15.72 -19.10 -1.42
N ALA A 365 15.86 -17.90 -0.85
CA ALA A 365 16.20 -17.72 0.56
C ALA A 365 15.14 -18.32 1.50
N VAL A 366 13.85 -18.17 1.16
CA VAL A 366 12.76 -18.80 1.93
C VAL A 366 12.84 -20.33 1.88
N ARG A 367 13.15 -20.92 0.72
CA ARG A 367 13.36 -22.37 0.60
C ARG A 367 14.58 -22.86 1.38
N ALA A 368 15.63 -22.05 1.46
CA ALA A 368 16.83 -22.35 2.23
C ALA A 368 16.64 -22.17 3.74
N GLY A 369 15.52 -21.58 4.19
CA GLY A 369 15.27 -21.26 5.59
C GLY A 369 16.05 -20.05 6.09
N GLU A 370 16.61 -19.24 5.19
CA GLU A 370 17.39 -18.04 5.52
C GLU A 370 16.52 -16.77 5.65
N PHE A 371 15.28 -16.84 5.16
CA PHE A 371 14.28 -15.78 5.27
C PHE A 371 12.88 -16.39 5.44
N HIS A 372 11.95 -15.67 6.07
CA HIS A 372 10.61 -16.18 6.34
C HIS A 372 9.50 -15.19 5.95
N VAL A 373 8.34 -15.72 5.57
CA VAL A 373 7.14 -14.92 5.29
C VAL A 373 5.99 -15.52 6.09
N TYR A 374 5.47 -14.76 7.04
CA TYR A 374 4.41 -15.17 7.95
C TYR A 374 3.09 -14.49 7.58
N ALA A 375 2.04 -15.28 7.47
CA ALA A 375 0.70 -14.80 7.10
C ALA A 375 -0.22 -14.83 8.32
N VAL A 376 -0.67 -13.66 8.75
CA VAL A 376 -1.50 -13.49 9.95
C VAL A 376 -2.92 -13.00 9.63
N SER A 377 -3.88 -13.39 10.46
CA SER A 377 -5.29 -13.00 10.36
C SER A 377 -5.70 -11.98 11.42
N THR A 378 -4.98 -11.92 12.54
CA THR A 378 -5.26 -11.04 13.67
C THR A 378 -3.99 -10.36 14.17
N VAL A 379 -4.13 -9.24 14.89
CA VAL A 379 -3.00 -8.59 15.56
C VAL A 379 -2.39 -9.47 16.65
N ASP A 380 -3.20 -10.32 17.30
CA ASP A 380 -2.73 -11.28 18.30
C ASP A 380 -1.71 -12.25 17.69
N GLU A 381 -2.01 -12.84 16.52
CA GLU A 381 -1.06 -13.71 15.80
C GLU A 381 0.25 -12.96 15.44
N ALA A 382 0.18 -11.67 15.13
CA ALA A 382 1.36 -10.86 14.86
C ALA A 382 2.20 -10.63 16.13
N LEU A 383 1.57 -10.29 17.25
CA LEU A 383 2.22 -10.08 18.54
C LEU A 383 2.92 -11.34 19.04
N GLU A 384 2.29 -12.51 18.88
CA GLU A 384 2.89 -13.79 19.25
C GLU A 384 4.18 -14.07 18.47
N LEU A 385 4.19 -13.80 17.17
CA LEU A 385 5.40 -13.93 16.34
C LEU A 385 6.50 -12.94 16.74
N LEU A 386 6.11 -11.70 17.05
CA LEU A 386 7.03 -10.60 17.35
C LEU A 386 7.65 -10.69 18.74
N THR A 387 6.94 -11.24 19.71
CA THR A 387 7.35 -11.27 21.12
C THR A 387 7.68 -12.67 21.64
N GLY A 388 7.14 -13.72 21.02
CA GLY A 388 7.25 -15.10 21.49
C GLY A 388 6.36 -15.43 22.70
N LEU A 389 5.53 -14.49 23.16
CA LEU A 389 4.56 -14.71 24.23
C LEU A 389 3.17 -14.97 23.65
N PRO A 390 2.34 -15.81 24.29
CA PRO A 390 0.95 -15.98 23.88
C PRO A 390 0.18 -14.67 24.04
N ALA A 391 -0.65 -14.30 23.08
CA ALA A 391 -1.47 -13.09 23.19
C ALA A 391 -2.50 -13.25 24.31
N GLY A 392 -3.15 -14.41 24.36
CA GLY A 392 -4.19 -14.77 25.33
C GLY A 392 -5.56 -14.16 25.00
N GLU A 393 -6.60 -14.98 25.16
CA GLU A 393 -8.00 -14.58 24.96
C GLU A 393 -8.71 -14.49 26.31
N ARG A 394 -9.76 -13.67 26.39
CA ARG A 394 -10.55 -13.58 27.63
C ARG A 394 -11.30 -14.90 27.88
N ASP A 395 -11.29 -15.34 29.13
CA ASP A 395 -12.09 -16.47 29.61
C ASP A 395 -13.58 -16.11 29.73
N ALA A 396 -14.41 -17.06 30.17
CA ALA A 396 -15.86 -16.86 30.34
C ALA A 396 -16.19 -15.79 31.41
N GLU A 397 -15.27 -15.53 32.34
CA GLU A 397 -15.39 -14.48 33.35
C GLU A 397 -14.78 -13.15 32.87
N GLY A 398 -14.32 -13.08 31.62
CA GLY A 398 -13.82 -11.88 31.01
C GLY A 398 -12.37 -11.54 31.38
N ARG A 399 -11.57 -12.45 31.92
CA ARG A 399 -10.16 -12.18 32.31
C ARG A 399 -9.18 -12.75 31.27
N PHE A 400 -8.06 -12.04 31.05
CA PHE A 400 -6.95 -12.60 30.28
C PHE A 400 -6.08 -13.55 31.13
N PRO A 401 -5.42 -14.56 30.53
CA PRO A 401 -4.52 -15.46 31.25
C PRO A 401 -3.29 -14.72 31.83
N GLU A 402 -2.83 -15.10 33.02
CA GLU A 402 -1.77 -14.37 33.77
C GLU A 402 -0.47 -14.17 32.98
N GLU A 403 -0.02 -15.16 32.21
CA GLU A 403 1.25 -15.11 31.45
C GLU A 403 1.07 -14.61 30.00
N SER A 404 -0.06 -13.94 29.68
CA SER A 404 -0.37 -13.49 28.33
C SER A 404 -0.04 -12.02 28.09
N LEU A 405 0.29 -11.67 26.85
CA LEU A 405 0.60 -10.30 26.47
C LEU A 405 -0.61 -9.36 26.70
N ASN A 406 -1.82 -9.80 26.35
CA ASN A 406 -3.03 -9.02 26.57
C ASN A 406 -3.31 -8.77 28.06
N ARG A 407 -2.91 -9.68 28.95
CA ARG A 407 -2.98 -9.48 30.39
C ARG A 407 -2.01 -8.41 30.87
N LEU A 408 -0.75 -8.47 30.43
CA LEU A 408 0.26 -7.46 30.78
C LEU A 408 -0.17 -6.05 30.35
N VAL A 409 -0.77 -5.92 29.16
CA VAL A 409 -1.33 -4.66 28.68
C VAL A 409 -2.47 -4.18 29.57
N GLU A 410 -3.41 -5.06 29.92
CA GLU A 410 -4.54 -4.73 30.80
C GLU A 410 -4.06 -4.28 32.18
N ASP A 411 -3.17 -5.02 32.81
CA ASP A 411 -2.63 -4.70 34.14
C ASP A 411 -1.89 -3.35 34.14
N ARG A 412 -1.14 -3.04 33.07
CA ARG A 412 -0.52 -1.72 32.92
C ARG A 412 -1.55 -0.60 32.83
N LEU A 413 -2.62 -0.80 32.06
CA LEU A 413 -3.66 0.22 31.88
C LEU A 413 -4.43 0.47 33.18
N VAL A 414 -4.73 -0.59 33.95
CA VAL A 414 -5.34 -0.48 35.28
C VAL A 414 -4.41 0.29 36.21
N ALA A 415 -3.11 -0.05 36.27
CA ALA A 415 -2.15 0.66 37.09
C ALA A 415 -2.04 2.15 36.74
N LEU A 416 -2.10 2.51 35.45
CA LEU A 416 -2.14 3.91 35.01
C LEU A 416 -3.43 4.63 35.47
N ALA A 417 -4.58 3.96 35.42
CA ALA A 417 -5.84 4.52 35.90
C ALA A 417 -5.80 4.76 37.43
N GLU A 418 -5.30 3.81 38.21
CA GLU A 418 -5.12 3.96 39.66
C GLU A 418 -4.16 5.10 40.01
N LEU A 419 -3.03 5.21 39.31
CA LEU A 419 -2.08 6.31 39.48
C LEU A 419 -2.71 7.67 39.17
N ARG A 420 -3.60 7.75 38.17
CA ARG A 420 -4.32 8.99 37.85
C ARG A 420 -5.27 9.38 38.97
N HIS A 421 -6.05 8.43 39.49
CA HIS A 421 -6.96 8.67 40.62
C HIS A 421 -6.19 9.18 41.84
N ALA A 422 -5.09 8.52 42.21
CA ALA A 422 -4.24 8.95 43.31
C ALA A 422 -3.62 10.35 43.08
N TRP A 423 -3.26 10.69 41.84
CA TRP A 423 -2.77 12.02 41.50
C TRP A 423 -3.84 13.12 41.61
N GLN A 424 -5.07 12.82 41.19
CA GLN A 424 -6.20 13.75 41.29
C GLN A 424 -6.61 13.99 42.75
N GLU A 425 -6.63 12.94 43.58
CA GLU A 425 -6.91 13.05 45.01
C GLU A 425 -5.88 13.94 45.72
N ARG A 426 -4.57 13.73 45.47
CA ARG A 426 -3.50 14.58 46.04
C ARG A 426 -3.59 16.04 45.60
N ARG A 427 -4.01 16.32 44.36
CA ARG A 427 -4.24 17.70 43.90
C ARG A 427 -5.42 18.35 44.61
N HIS A 428 -6.50 17.60 44.85
CA HIS A 428 -7.67 18.09 45.57
C HIS A 428 -7.39 18.34 47.06
N ASP A 429 -6.59 17.51 47.72
CA ASP A 429 -6.20 17.74 49.11
C ASP A 429 -5.22 18.92 49.27
N GLY A 430 -4.29 19.11 48.32
CA GLY A 430 -3.41 20.28 48.31
C GLY A 430 -4.15 21.61 48.10
N THR A 431 -5.20 21.63 47.27
CA THR A 431 -6.03 22.84 47.07
C THR A 431 -6.99 23.10 48.23
N ARG A 432 -7.40 22.09 49.00
CA ARG A 432 -8.15 22.28 50.25
C ARG A 432 -7.28 22.84 51.37
N SER A 433 -6.03 22.37 51.49
CA SER A 433 -5.06 22.88 52.46
C SER A 433 -4.74 24.37 52.23
N GLU A 434 -4.56 24.80 50.98
CA GLU A 434 -4.28 26.22 50.66
C GLU A 434 -5.50 27.14 50.87
N ALA A 435 -6.71 26.63 50.65
CA ALA A 435 -7.95 27.39 50.88
C ALA A 435 -8.30 27.54 52.38
N GLU A 436 -7.91 26.58 53.23
CA GLU A 436 -8.07 26.67 54.69
C GLU A 436 -7.05 27.62 55.33
N ASP A 437 -5.84 27.72 54.79
CA ASP A 437 -4.82 28.69 55.26
C ASP A 437 -5.13 30.15 54.87
N GLU A 438 -5.79 30.41 53.73
CA GLU A 438 -6.23 31.77 53.36
C GLU A 438 -7.43 32.28 54.19
N HIS A 439 -8.26 31.39 54.75
CA HIS A 439 -9.40 31.77 55.61
C HIS A 439 -9.07 31.81 57.11
N GLY A 440 -7.87 31.38 57.53
CA GLY A 440 -7.43 31.39 58.93
C GLY A 440 -6.74 32.68 59.41
N GLY A 441 -6.38 33.60 58.51
CA GLY A 441 -5.59 34.80 58.83
C GLY A 441 -6.36 36.06 59.27
N GLY A 442 -7.69 35.98 59.39
CA GLY A 442 -8.55 37.15 59.62
C GLY A 442 -9.19 37.22 61.01
N SER A 443 -8.41 37.24 62.10
CA SER A 443 -8.92 37.62 63.43
C SER A 443 -7.77 37.91 64.40
N GLU A 444 -7.91 39.01 65.16
CA GLU A 444 -7.01 39.57 66.20
C GLU A 444 -5.89 40.48 65.66
N ALA A 445 -5.65 41.72 66.11
CA ALA A 445 -6.20 42.63 67.12
C ALA A 445 -5.83 44.07 66.65
N GLY A 446 -6.53 45.16 66.99
CA GLY A 446 -6.56 45.80 68.31
C GLY A 446 -6.11 47.25 68.17
#